data_AF-A0A6I7QXU8-F1
#
_entry.id   AF-A0A6I7QXU8-F1
#
_cell.length_a   1.000
_cell.length_b   1.000
_cell.length_c   1.000
_cell.angle_alpha   90.00
_cell.angle_beta   90.00
_cell.angle_gamma   90.00
#
_symmetry.space_group_name_H-M   'P 1'
#
loop_
_entity.id
_entity.type
_entity.pdbx_description
1 polymer ?
#
loop_
_entity_poly.entity_id
_entity_poly.type
_entity_poly.pdbx_seq_one_letter_code
_entity_poly.pdbx_strand_id
1 'polypeptide(L)'
;MYAIDTEDSEIQKVFKQIYNLELQSLLSKEHHPDFTENQFYHLYKTHYYWWSFISGDDSKNFKELALQSIESGVSALSNKSRRELSREEIFILVSLHGFSSRISMLDEKLWPAFRSMEETMSLIRIVLRNTNNNYDPYNLLAGIYLYNMDHLIRSYPIFYPAVIFYPKGDREKGFDYLHKAAKSDNLLISVEANYFLMKIYADLENDFTNALIHAVNLIEVAPENYIFQYYYVKSLKNLGYPETVLERRVNNILSKLNLNSELPLSSKQHLEKEMKSLLASSTASVKH
;
A
#
# COMPACT_ATOMS: atom_id res chain seq x y z
N MET A 1 8.73 -20.22 -12.83
CA MET A 1 9.28 -18.89 -12.53
C MET A 1 8.34 -17.89 -13.16
N TYR A 2 7.63 -17.11 -12.34
CA TYR A 2 6.57 -16.21 -12.80
C TYR A 2 7.18 -14.87 -13.24
N ALA A 3 6.52 -14.15 -14.16
CA ALA A 3 7.07 -12.89 -14.70
C ALA A 3 7.29 -11.80 -13.64
N ILE A 4 6.54 -11.87 -12.53
CA ILE A 4 6.69 -10.97 -11.39
C ILE A 4 7.86 -11.37 -10.48
N ASP A 5 8.27 -12.66 -10.49
CA ASP A 5 9.25 -13.26 -9.57
C ASP A 5 10.68 -13.31 -10.13
N THR A 6 10.92 -12.77 -11.32
CA THR A 6 12.29 -12.62 -11.83
C THR A 6 12.92 -11.38 -11.19
N GLU A 7 13.82 -11.61 -10.23
CA GLU A 7 14.59 -10.62 -9.43
C GLU A 7 15.25 -9.49 -10.25
N ASP A 8 15.45 -9.69 -11.55
CA ASP A 8 16.15 -8.74 -12.43
C ASP A 8 15.24 -8.08 -13.48
N SER A 9 13.92 -8.19 -13.32
CA SER A 9 12.97 -7.55 -14.24
C SER A 9 12.96 -6.02 -14.07
N GLU A 10 12.88 -5.29 -15.19
CA GLU A 10 12.66 -3.83 -15.19
C GLU A 10 11.47 -3.41 -14.31
N ILE A 11 10.48 -4.29 -14.13
CA ILE A 11 9.34 -4.11 -13.23
C ILE A 11 9.80 -3.89 -11.79
N GLN A 12 10.68 -4.74 -11.26
CA GLN A 12 11.14 -4.61 -9.86
C GLN A 12 11.97 -3.34 -9.67
N LYS A 13 12.78 -2.95 -10.66
CA LYS A 13 13.52 -1.67 -10.62
C LYS A 13 12.57 -0.50 -10.51
N VAL A 14 11.52 -0.47 -11.33
CA VAL A 14 10.53 0.60 -11.32
C VAL A 14 9.77 0.66 -9.99
N PHE A 15 9.36 -0.47 -9.42
CA PHE A 15 8.76 -0.48 -8.08
C PHE A 15 9.72 0.01 -7.00
N LYS A 16 10.99 -0.37 -7.07
CA LYS A 16 12.02 0.14 -6.15
C LYS A 16 12.13 1.67 -6.21
N GLN A 17 12.07 2.25 -7.40
CA GLN A 17 12.08 3.70 -7.59
C GLN A 17 10.82 4.35 -7.01
N ILE A 18 9.63 3.78 -7.23
CA ILE A 18 8.37 4.24 -6.61
C ILE A 18 8.51 4.25 -5.09
N TYR A 19 8.99 3.15 -4.51
CA TYR A 19 9.13 3.03 -3.07
C TYR A 19 10.18 3.97 -2.49
N ASN A 20 11.24 4.31 -3.23
CA ASN A 20 12.19 5.34 -2.81
C ASN A 20 11.71 6.78 -3.10
N LEU A 21 10.48 6.94 -3.58
CA LEU A 21 9.89 8.23 -3.96
C LEU A 21 10.72 8.98 -5.02
N GLU A 22 11.33 8.25 -5.95
CA GLU A 22 12.03 8.78 -7.13
C GLU A 22 11.02 9.24 -8.21
N LEU A 23 10.06 10.08 -7.82
CA LEU A 23 8.85 10.35 -8.60
C LEU A 23 9.11 11.22 -9.83
N GLN A 24 9.96 12.24 -9.71
CA GLN A 24 10.30 13.12 -10.85
C GLN A 24 11.05 12.38 -11.96
N SER A 25 12.03 11.55 -11.60
CA SER A 25 12.76 10.76 -12.57
C SER A 25 11.85 9.71 -13.26
N LEU A 26 10.89 9.13 -12.54
CA LEU A 26 9.88 8.23 -13.12
C LEU A 26 8.93 8.93 -14.09
N LEU A 27 8.47 10.15 -13.78
CA LEU A 27 7.64 10.97 -14.70
C LEU A 27 8.33 11.18 -16.05
N SER A 28 9.64 11.43 -16.04
CA SER A 28 10.41 11.65 -17.27
C SER A 28 10.50 10.41 -18.16
N LYS A 29 10.22 9.22 -17.61
CA LYS A 29 10.28 7.91 -18.29
C LYS A 29 8.90 7.32 -18.60
N GLU A 30 7.80 8.01 -18.25
CA GLU A 30 6.42 7.51 -18.37
C GLU A 30 6.00 7.13 -19.81
N HIS A 31 6.76 7.56 -20.81
CA HIS A 31 6.49 7.37 -22.25
C HIS A 31 7.39 6.32 -22.92
N HIS A 32 8.16 5.52 -22.17
CA HIS A 32 9.02 4.51 -22.80
C HIS A 32 8.19 3.36 -23.41
N PRO A 33 8.31 3.05 -24.73
CA PRO A 33 7.44 2.09 -25.42
C PRO A 33 7.45 0.68 -24.81
N ASP A 34 8.63 0.18 -24.43
CA ASP A 34 8.81 -1.14 -23.80
C ASP A 34 8.03 -1.32 -22.49
N PHE A 35 7.63 -0.21 -21.88
CA PHE A 35 6.91 -0.19 -20.61
C PHE A 35 5.39 -0.19 -20.82
N THR A 36 4.89 0.39 -21.92
CA THR A 36 3.45 0.50 -22.23
C THR A 36 2.80 -0.81 -22.70
N GLU A 37 3.57 -1.74 -23.24
CA GLU A 37 3.07 -3.05 -23.71
C GLU A 37 3.05 -4.12 -22.60
N ASN A 38 3.57 -3.81 -21.41
CA ASN A 38 3.65 -4.75 -20.30
C ASN A 38 2.29 -4.90 -19.59
N GLN A 39 1.86 -6.14 -19.29
CA GLN A 39 0.61 -6.41 -18.56
C GLN A 39 0.53 -5.73 -17.17
N PHE A 40 1.68 -5.41 -16.56
CA PHE A 40 1.77 -4.70 -15.27
C PHE A 40 1.74 -3.18 -15.41
N TYR A 41 1.71 -2.62 -16.62
CA TYR A 41 1.78 -1.17 -16.88
C TYR A 41 0.79 -0.38 -16.03
N HIS A 42 -0.48 -0.77 -16.07
CA HIS A 42 -1.55 -0.08 -15.34
C HIS A 42 -1.43 -0.25 -13.82
N LEU A 43 -0.89 -1.38 -13.34
CA LEU A 43 -0.63 -1.58 -11.92
C LEU A 43 0.49 -0.65 -11.44
N TYR A 44 1.60 -0.59 -12.17
CA TYR A 44 2.68 0.37 -11.90
C TYR A 44 2.14 1.80 -11.83
N LYS A 45 1.39 2.24 -12.84
CA LYS A 45 0.90 3.63 -12.90
C LYS A 45 0.00 3.94 -11.72
N THR A 46 -0.83 2.97 -11.34
CA THR A 46 -1.68 3.07 -10.15
C THR A 46 -0.83 3.25 -8.88
N HIS A 47 0.24 2.46 -8.70
CA HIS A 47 1.16 2.63 -7.58
C HIS A 47 1.89 3.97 -7.63
N TYR A 48 2.43 4.36 -8.79
CA TYR A 48 3.09 5.65 -8.97
C TYR A 48 2.18 6.80 -8.51
N TYR A 49 0.96 6.88 -9.04
CA TYR A 49 0.00 7.92 -8.68
C TYR A 49 -0.45 7.83 -7.21
N TRP A 50 -0.64 6.63 -6.69
CA TRP A 50 -0.96 6.42 -5.28
C TRP A 50 0.15 6.97 -4.37
N TRP A 51 1.40 6.60 -4.62
CA TRP A 51 2.55 7.02 -3.82
C TRP A 51 2.83 8.52 -3.95
N SER A 52 2.69 9.11 -5.15
CA SER A 52 2.71 10.57 -5.33
C SER A 52 1.66 11.25 -4.46
N PHE A 53 0.41 10.78 -4.53
CA PHE A 53 -0.69 11.36 -3.76
C PHE A 53 -0.46 11.27 -2.25
N ILE A 54 -0.11 10.10 -1.70
CA ILE A 54 0.05 9.94 -0.24
C ILE A 54 1.33 10.60 0.29
N SER A 55 2.31 10.92 -0.58
CA SER A 55 3.44 11.77 -0.22
C SER A 55 3.10 13.27 -0.21
N GLY A 56 1.85 13.64 -0.54
CA GLY A 56 1.38 15.02 -0.54
C GLY A 56 1.70 15.80 -1.81
N ASP A 57 1.94 15.12 -2.93
CA ASP A 57 2.04 15.80 -4.23
C ASP A 57 0.65 16.27 -4.69
N ASP A 58 0.50 17.58 -4.83
CA ASP A 58 -0.72 18.27 -5.27
C ASP A 58 -0.58 18.89 -6.67
N SER A 59 0.53 18.63 -7.37
CA SER A 59 0.82 19.22 -8.68
C SER A 59 -0.15 18.76 -9.78
N LYS A 60 -0.80 17.61 -9.59
CA LYS A 60 -1.77 17.01 -10.50
C LYS A 60 -2.90 16.35 -9.71
N ASN A 61 -3.99 16.05 -10.41
CA ASN A 61 -5.08 15.24 -9.85
C ASN A 61 -4.72 13.74 -9.83
N PHE A 62 -3.74 13.35 -9.00
CA PHE A 62 -3.20 11.99 -8.96
C PHE A 62 -4.25 10.92 -8.64
N LYS A 63 -5.25 11.25 -7.80
CA LYS A 63 -6.36 10.33 -7.52
C LYS A 63 -7.15 10.00 -8.79
N GLU A 64 -7.48 11.01 -9.59
CA GLU A 64 -8.19 10.85 -10.86
C GLU A 64 -7.33 10.11 -11.89
N LEU A 65 -6.04 10.43 -11.99
CA LEU A 65 -5.10 9.74 -12.87
C LEU A 65 -4.95 8.25 -12.49
N ALA A 66 -4.97 7.94 -11.18
CA ALA A 66 -4.98 6.57 -10.69
C ALA A 66 -6.27 5.83 -11.10
N LEU A 67 -7.45 6.45 -10.94
CA LEU A 67 -8.72 5.86 -11.37
C LEU A 67 -8.75 5.60 -12.88
N GLN A 68 -8.29 6.55 -13.71
CA GLN A 68 -8.20 6.37 -15.16
C GLN A 68 -7.25 5.23 -15.56
N SER A 69 -6.11 5.10 -14.85
CA SER A 69 -5.17 4.00 -15.06
C SER A 69 -5.78 2.65 -14.66
N ILE A 70 -6.52 2.62 -13.56
CA ILE A 70 -7.25 1.43 -13.09
C ILE A 70 -8.29 1.00 -14.13
N GLU A 71 -9.15 1.91 -14.59
CA GLU A 71 -10.17 1.62 -15.60
C GLU A 71 -9.55 1.06 -16.88
N SER A 72 -8.45 1.65 -17.33
CA SER A 72 -7.73 1.17 -18.51
C SER A 72 -7.18 -0.25 -18.32
N GLY A 73 -6.59 -0.54 -17.15
CA GLY A 73 -6.08 -1.87 -16.82
C GLY A 73 -7.16 -2.93 -16.69
N VAL A 74 -8.31 -2.58 -16.10
CA VAL A 74 -9.48 -3.47 -16.02
C VAL A 74 -10.05 -3.73 -17.41
N SER A 75 -10.17 -2.70 -18.24
CA SER A 75 -10.65 -2.81 -19.63
C SER A 75 -9.77 -3.72 -20.47
N ALA A 76 -8.44 -3.61 -20.33
CA ALA A 76 -7.48 -4.45 -21.05
C ALA A 76 -7.66 -5.97 -20.77
N LEU A 77 -8.18 -6.33 -19.60
CA LEU A 77 -8.40 -7.72 -19.18
C LEU A 77 -9.89 -8.14 -19.28
N SER A 78 -10.78 -7.23 -19.65
CA SER A 78 -12.24 -7.45 -19.63
C SER A 78 -12.76 -8.46 -20.65
N ASN A 79 -12.03 -8.67 -21.75
CA ASN A 79 -12.41 -9.62 -22.80
C ASN A 79 -12.17 -11.09 -22.44
N LYS A 80 -11.48 -11.37 -21.33
CA LYS A 80 -11.21 -12.72 -20.86
C LYS A 80 -12.28 -13.18 -19.88
N SER A 81 -12.77 -14.41 -20.03
CA SER A 81 -13.60 -14.99 -18.99
C SER A 81 -12.76 -15.28 -17.74
N ARG A 82 -13.39 -15.32 -16.56
CA ARG A 82 -12.69 -15.58 -15.29
C ARG A 82 -11.90 -16.90 -15.26
N ARG A 83 -12.25 -17.87 -16.11
CA ARG A 83 -11.57 -19.18 -16.21
C ARG A 83 -10.31 -19.12 -17.06
N GLU A 84 -10.17 -18.10 -17.89
CA GLU A 84 -9.05 -17.90 -18.82
C GLU A 84 -7.98 -16.96 -18.24
N LEU A 85 -8.30 -16.25 -17.15
CA LEU A 85 -7.36 -15.38 -16.47
C LEU A 85 -6.23 -16.18 -15.84
N SER A 86 -4.99 -15.74 -16.07
CA SER A 86 -3.82 -16.26 -15.35
C SER A 86 -3.84 -15.83 -13.88
N ARG A 87 -2.94 -16.40 -13.07
CA ARG A 87 -2.83 -16.00 -11.66
C ARG A 87 -2.37 -14.56 -11.51
N GLU A 88 -1.47 -14.13 -12.39
CA GLU A 88 -0.96 -12.76 -12.50
C GLU A 88 -2.06 -11.78 -12.88
N GLU A 89 -2.91 -12.13 -13.85
CA GLU A 89 -4.02 -11.27 -14.27
C GLU A 89 -5.07 -11.13 -13.17
N ILE A 90 -5.35 -12.20 -12.44
CA ILE A 90 -6.19 -12.13 -11.23
C ILE A 90 -5.55 -11.23 -10.18
N PHE A 91 -4.23 -11.35 -9.97
CA PHE A 91 -3.51 -10.50 -9.03
C PHE A 91 -3.61 -9.01 -9.41
N ILE A 92 -3.39 -8.69 -10.70
CA ILE A 92 -3.50 -7.34 -11.24
C ILE A 92 -4.92 -6.81 -11.03
N LEU A 93 -5.95 -7.54 -11.46
CA LEU A 93 -7.35 -7.09 -11.34
C LEU A 93 -7.76 -6.84 -9.90
N VAL A 94 -7.46 -7.77 -8.99
CA VAL A 94 -7.78 -7.61 -7.56
C VAL A 94 -7.05 -6.40 -6.98
N SER A 95 -5.78 -6.19 -7.35
CA SER A 95 -5.01 -5.04 -6.89
C SER A 95 -5.59 -3.72 -7.39
N LEU A 96 -5.92 -3.63 -8.68
CA LEU A 96 -6.52 -2.45 -9.30
C LEU A 96 -7.87 -2.08 -8.66
N HIS A 97 -8.78 -3.05 -8.47
CA HIS A 97 -10.04 -2.79 -7.76
C HIS A 97 -9.82 -2.43 -6.29
N GLY A 98 -8.81 -3.02 -5.64
CA GLY A 98 -8.39 -2.65 -4.29
C GLY A 98 -7.97 -1.19 -4.18
N PHE A 99 -7.14 -0.70 -5.11
CA PHE A 99 -6.80 0.72 -5.19
C PHE A 99 -8.01 1.61 -5.48
N SER A 100 -8.89 1.21 -6.39
CA SER A 100 -10.14 1.95 -6.68
C SER A 100 -10.99 2.12 -5.43
N SER A 101 -11.14 1.05 -4.64
CA SER A 101 -11.86 1.09 -3.36
C SER A 101 -11.19 2.05 -2.37
N ARG A 102 -9.86 1.95 -2.19
CA ARG A 102 -9.07 2.84 -1.31
C ARG A 102 -9.21 4.32 -1.71
N ILE A 103 -9.07 4.64 -3.00
CA ILE A 103 -9.19 6.01 -3.52
C ILE A 103 -10.61 6.54 -3.30
N SER A 104 -11.62 5.73 -3.60
CA SER A 104 -13.02 6.10 -3.42
C SER A 104 -13.35 6.37 -1.94
N MET A 105 -12.82 5.57 -1.02
CA MET A 105 -13.00 5.77 0.42
C MET A 105 -12.34 7.05 0.93
N LEU A 106 -11.18 7.45 0.39
CA LEU A 106 -10.54 8.73 0.75
C LEU A 106 -11.38 9.95 0.35
N ASP A 107 -12.20 9.82 -0.70
CA ASP A 107 -13.14 10.85 -1.15
C ASP A 107 -14.51 10.73 -0.48
N GLU A 108 -14.66 9.84 0.50
CA GLU A 108 -15.95 9.50 1.15
C GLU A 108 -17.04 9.03 0.16
N LYS A 109 -16.62 8.59 -1.04
CA LYS A 109 -17.50 8.07 -2.10
C LYS A 109 -17.79 6.58 -1.86
N LEU A 110 -18.78 6.32 -1.02
CA LEU A 110 -19.15 4.96 -0.65
C LEU A 110 -19.63 4.10 -1.83
N TRP A 111 -20.48 4.64 -2.73
CA TRP A 111 -21.03 3.84 -3.84
C TRP A 111 -19.97 3.30 -4.81
N PRO A 112 -19.02 4.11 -5.33
CA PRO A 112 -17.91 3.59 -6.13
C PRO A 112 -17.01 2.61 -5.38
N ALA A 113 -16.79 2.84 -4.07
CA ALA A 113 -16.00 1.94 -3.24
C ALA A 113 -16.68 0.56 -3.13
N PHE A 114 -17.99 0.52 -2.89
CA PHE A 114 -18.78 -0.71 -2.82
C PHE A 114 -18.79 -1.45 -4.15
N ARG A 115 -18.96 -0.76 -5.28
CA ARG A 115 -18.92 -1.40 -6.61
C ARG A 115 -17.57 -2.06 -6.89
N SER A 116 -16.47 -1.36 -6.60
CA SER A 116 -15.12 -1.90 -6.78
C SER A 116 -14.88 -3.13 -5.87
N MET A 117 -15.41 -3.09 -4.65
CA MET A 117 -15.36 -4.23 -3.74
C MET A 117 -16.15 -5.42 -4.29
N GLU A 118 -17.35 -5.21 -4.83
CA GLU A 118 -18.18 -6.25 -5.44
C GLU A 118 -17.46 -6.97 -6.60
N GLU A 119 -16.83 -6.20 -7.50
CA GLU A 119 -16.05 -6.73 -8.62
C GLU A 119 -14.90 -7.64 -8.11
N THR A 120 -14.24 -7.21 -7.04
CA THR A 120 -13.18 -7.96 -6.34
C THR A 120 -13.69 -9.27 -5.71
N MET A 121 -14.92 -9.31 -5.19
CA MET A 121 -15.43 -10.44 -4.38
C MET A 121 -15.52 -11.77 -5.15
N SER A 122 -15.63 -11.70 -6.47
CA SER A 122 -15.60 -12.89 -7.30
C SER A 122 -14.21 -13.50 -7.45
N LEU A 123 -13.20 -12.65 -7.60
CA LEU A 123 -11.80 -13.02 -7.77
C LEU A 123 -11.18 -13.42 -6.43
N ILE A 124 -11.59 -12.79 -5.32
CA ILE A 124 -11.04 -13.10 -4.00
C ILE A 124 -11.34 -14.55 -3.57
N ARG A 125 -12.48 -15.11 -3.99
CA ARG A 125 -12.77 -16.54 -3.76
C ARG A 125 -11.77 -17.44 -4.46
N ILE A 126 -11.30 -17.05 -5.65
CA ILE A 126 -10.27 -17.79 -6.39
C ILE A 126 -8.95 -17.67 -5.65
N VAL A 127 -8.57 -16.46 -5.22
CA VAL A 127 -7.36 -16.20 -4.42
C VAL A 127 -7.35 -17.07 -3.16
N LEU A 128 -8.40 -17.00 -2.33
CA LEU A 128 -8.48 -17.72 -1.05
C LEU A 128 -8.44 -19.26 -1.20
N ARG A 129 -8.92 -19.80 -2.33
CA ARG A 129 -8.86 -21.25 -2.61
C ARG A 129 -7.46 -21.71 -3.04
N ASN A 130 -6.59 -20.79 -3.46
CA ASN A 130 -5.31 -21.10 -4.08
C ASN A 130 -4.10 -20.58 -3.27
N THR A 131 -4.30 -20.10 -2.05
CA THR A 131 -3.20 -19.63 -1.17
C THR A 131 -2.23 -20.76 -0.76
N ASN A 132 -2.70 -22.02 -0.74
CA ASN A 132 -1.86 -23.18 -0.42
C ASN A 132 -0.83 -23.53 -1.51
N ASN A 133 -0.87 -22.85 -2.67
CA ASN A 133 0.02 -23.13 -3.80
C ASN A 133 1.35 -22.37 -3.73
N ASN A 134 1.73 -21.81 -2.56
CA ASN A 134 2.94 -21.01 -2.34
C ASN A 134 3.13 -19.88 -3.35
N TYR A 135 2.04 -19.22 -3.74
CA TYR A 135 2.08 -18.08 -4.65
C TYR A 135 1.93 -16.79 -3.83
N ASP A 136 3.05 -16.12 -3.56
CA ASP A 136 3.12 -14.98 -2.64
C ASP A 136 2.18 -13.81 -2.98
N PRO A 137 1.94 -13.46 -4.26
CA PRO A 137 0.94 -12.44 -4.59
C PRO A 137 -0.47 -12.78 -4.07
N TYR A 138 -0.83 -14.07 -3.98
CA TYR A 138 -2.11 -14.47 -3.39
C TYR A 138 -2.09 -14.45 -1.87
N ASN A 139 -0.94 -14.69 -1.24
CA ASN A 139 -0.78 -14.49 0.21
C ASN A 139 -1.02 -13.00 0.55
N LEU A 140 -0.44 -12.07 -0.21
CA LEU A 140 -0.68 -10.63 -0.03
C LEU A 140 -2.18 -10.29 -0.11
N LEU A 141 -2.83 -10.66 -1.22
CA LEU A 141 -4.25 -10.36 -1.45
C LEU A 141 -5.17 -11.01 -0.42
N ALA A 142 -4.94 -12.28 -0.08
CA ALA A 142 -5.70 -12.99 0.94
C ALA A 142 -5.52 -12.35 2.32
N GLY A 143 -4.28 -11.99 2.67
CA GLY A 143 -3.94 -11.37 3.94
C GLY A 143 -4.64 -10.02 4.13
N ILE A 144 -4.54 -9.14 3.13
CA ILE A 144 -5.26 -7.85 3.11
C ILE A 144 -6.76 -8.08 3.27
N TYR A 145 -7.36 -8.97 2.47
CA TYR A 145 -8.79 -9.19 2.49
C TYR A 145 -9.29 -9.74 3.83
N LEU A 146 -8.67 -10.82 4.32
CA LEU A 146 -9.13 -11.51 5.53
C LEU A 146 -9.06 -10.61 6.76
N TYR A 147 -7.98 -9.83 6.89
CA TYR A 147 -7.83 -8.88 7.98
C TYR A 147 -8.85 -7.74 7.86
N ASN A 148 -8.96 -7.09 6.69
CA ASN A 148 -9.84 -5.93 6.53
C ASN A 148 -11.32 -6.30 6.65
N MET A 149 -11.74 -7.47 6.16
CA MET A 149 -13.11 -7.94 6.31
C MET A 149 -13.47 -8.22 7.77
N ASP A 150 -12.55 -8.81 8.54
CA ASP A 150 -12.71 -9.01 9.98
C ASP A 150 -12.79 -7.67 10.72
N HIS A 151 -11.84 -6.76 10.44
CA HIS A 151 -11.81 -5.42 11.02
C HIS A 151 -13.09 -4.64 10.71
N LEU A 152 -13.58 -4.67 9.46
CA LEU A 152 -14.83 -4.02 9.06
C LEU A 152 -16.01 -4.48 9.91
N ILE A 153 -16.18 -5.80 10.10
CA ILE A 153 -17.30 -6.35 10.86
C ILE A 153 -17.19 -6.04 12.34
N ARG A 154 -16.00 -6.10 12.93
CA ARG A 154 -15.79 -5.78 14.36
C ARG A 154 -15.97 -4.30 14.64
N SER A 155 -15.43 -3.43 13.80
CA SER A 155 -15.47 -1.98 14.00
C SER A 155 -16.81 -1.37 13.58
N TYR A 156 -17.48 -1.95 12.59
CA TYR A 156 -18.72 -1.42 12.03
C TYR A 156 -19.76 -2.54 11.74
N PRO A 157 -20.35 -3.15 12.79
CA PRO A 157 -21.29 -4.27 12.64
C PRO A 157 -22.50 -3.97 11.74
N ILE A 158 -22.87 -2.70 11.57
CA ILE A 158 -23.97 -2.27 10.69
C ILE A 158 -23.77 -2.68 9.22
N PHE A 159 -22.53 -2.89 8.77
CA PHE A 159 -22.26 -3.37 7.42
C PHE A 159 -22.39 -4.89 7.26
N TYR A 160 -22.57 -5.64 8.35
CA TYR A 160 -22.66 -7.11 8.31
C TYR A 160 -23.71 -7.64 7.31
N PRO A 161 -24.94 -7.10 7.24
CA PRO A 161 -25.94 -7.57 6.27
C PRO A 161 -25.49 -7.42 4.82
N ALA A 162 -24.72 -6.37 4.50
CA ALA A 162 -24.25 -6.10 3.14
C ALA A 162 -23.15 -7.07 2.68
N VAL A 163 -22.42 -7.69 3.61
CA VAL A 163 -21.26 -8.55 3.31
C VAL A 163 -21.45 -10.01 3.74
N ILE A 164 -22.64 -10.39 4.23
CA ILE A 164 -22.89 -11.73 4.78
C ILE A 164 -22.66 -12.88 3.77
N PHE A 165 -22.83 -12.61 2.48
CA PHE A 165 -22.60 -13.57 1.40
C PHE A 165 -21.17 -13.56 0.85
N TYR A 166 -20.31 -12.69 1.38
CA TYR A 166 -18.90 -12.64 1.03
C TYR A 166 -18.09 -13.61 1.88
N PRO A 167 -16.91 -14.05 1.42
CA PRO A 167 -16.01 -14.83 2.25
C PRO A 167 -15.77 -14.14 3.61
N LYS A 168 -15.81 -14.91 4.69
CA LYS A 168 -15.63 -14.34 6.03
C LYS A 168 -14.20 -13.85 6.21
N GLY A 169 -14.05 -12.74 6.92
CA GLY A 169 -12.76 -12.30 7.44
C GLY A 169 -12.23 -13.26 8.51
N ASP A 170 -10.92 -13.21 8.73
CA ASP A 170 -10.21 -13.99 9.74
C ASP A 170 -8.93 -13.23 10.09
N ARG A 171 -8.91 -12.57 11.26
CA ARG A 171 -7.79 -11.71 11.69
C ARG A 171 -6.45 -12.45 11.68
N GLU A 172 -6.39 -13.62 12.32
CA GLU A 172 -5.15 -14.38 12.48
C GLU A 172 -4.65 -14.91 11.15
N LYS A 173 -5.53 -15.48 10.32
CA LYS A 173 -5.12 -15.88 8.96
C LYS A 173 -4.70 -14.69 8.10
N GLY A 174 -5.35 -13.54 8.29
CA GLY A 174 -4.96 -12.29 7.67
C GLY A 174 -3.49 -11.94 7.96
N PHE A 175 -3.11 -11.95 9.23
CA PHE A 175 -1.72 -11.77 9.65
C PHE A 175 -0.80 -12.86 9.13
N ASP A 176 -1.18 -14.13 9.22
CA ASP A 176 -0.34 -15.24 8.74
C ASP A 176 0.02 -15.10 7.26
N TYR A 177 -0.95 -14.75 6.41
CA TYR A 177 -0.70 -14.57 4.99
C TYR A 177 0.10 -13.31 4.68
N LEU A 178 -0.16 -12.21 5.39
CA LEU A 178 0.66 -11.01 5.25
C LEU A 178 2.11 -11.26 5.67
N HIS A 179 2.35 -11.97 6.78
CA HIS A 179 3.69 -12.33 7.24
C HIS A 179 4.41 -13.27 6.28
N LYS A 180 3.69 -14.18 5.62
CA LYS A 180 4.26 -15.00 4.54
C LYS A 180 4.66 -14.14 3.35
N ALA A 181 3.77 -13.26 2.88
CA ALA A 181 4.05 -12.35 1.76
C ALA A 181 5.19 -11.37 2.07
N ALA A 182 5.32 -10.92 3.32
CA ALA A 182 6.39 -10.03 3.78
C ALA A 182 7.79 -10.65 3.69
N LYS A 183 7.88 -11.99 3.57
CA LYS A 183 9.12 -12.76 3.40
C LYS A 183 9.36 -13.19 1.96
N SER A 184 8.55 -12.71 1.01
CA SER A 184 8.70 -13.03 -0.41
C SER A 184 10.02 -12.48 -0.96
N ASP A 185 10.65 -13.24 -1.85
CA ASP A 185 11.79 -12.76 -2.65
C ASP A 185 11.35 -11.70 -3.69
N ASN A 186 10.05 -11.57 -3.92
CA ASN A 186 9.48 -10.56 -4.80
C ASN A 186 9.38 -9.20 -4.10
N LEU A 187 10.14 -8.20 -4.57
CA LEU A 187 10.20 -6.86 -3.99
C LEU A 187 8.83 -6.19 -3.82
N LEU A 188 7.97 -6.23 -4.85
CA LEU A 188 6.63 -5.63 -4.79
C LEU A 188 5.81 -6.29 -3.68
N ILE A 189 5.83 -7.62 -3.62
CA ILE A 189 5.03 -8.36 -2.66
C ILE A 189 5.53 -8.16 -1.24
N SER A 190 6.85 -8.24 -1.01
CA SER A 190 7.43 -8.06 0.31
C SER A 190 7.27 -6.64 0.83
N VAL A 191 7.49 -5.61 0.00
CA VAL A 191 7.31 -4.21 0.40
C VAL A 191 5.84 -3.90 0.69
N GLU A 192 4.89 -4.28 -0.17
CA GLU A 192 3.47 -4.03 0.10
C GLU A 192 3.00 -4.76 1.36
N ALA A 193 3.39 -6.03 1.55
CA ALA A 193 3.03 -6.78 2.73
C ALA A 193 3.57 -6.15 4.02
N ASN A 194 4.85 -5.75 4.05
CA ASN A 194 5.41 -5.04 5.19
C ASN A 194 4.73 -3.68 5.40
N TYR A 195 4.39 -2.95 4.33
CA TYR A 195 3.65 -1.69 4.42
C TYR A 195 2.27 -1.87 5.06
N PHE A 196 1.51 -2.87 4.62
CA PHE A 196 0.21 -3.18 5.21
C PHE A 196 0.33 -3.63 6.66
N LEU A 197 1.27 -4.52 6.99
CA LEU A 197 1.53 -4.94 8.37
C LEU A 197 1.89 -3.76 9.27
N MET A 198 2.82 -2.91 8.84
CA MET A 198 3.21 -1.70 9.55
C MET A 198 2.00 -0.82 9.87
N LYS A 199 1.15 -0.53 8.87
CA LYS A 199 -0.04 0.29 9.05
C LYS A 199 -1.09 -0.38 9.93
N ILE A 200 -1.38 -1.66 9.70
CA ILE A 200 -2.35 -2.42 10.50
C ILE A 200 -1.92 -2.40 11.96
N TYR A 201 -0.68 -2.74 12.26
CA TYR A 201 -0.17 -2.76 13.62
C TYR A 201 -0.20 -1.36 14.26
N ALA A 202 0.26 -0.32 13.56
CA ALA A 202 0.34 1.03 14.11
C ALA A 202 -1.03 1.72 14.27
N ASP A 203 -1.93 1.57 13.29
CA ASP A 203 -3.14 2.39 13.19
C ASP A 203 -4.41 1.65 13.63
N LEU A 204 -4.43 0.32 13.57
CA LEU A 204 -5.63 -0.47 13.84
C LEU A 204 -5.49 -1.34 15.10
N GLU A 205 -4.29 -1.84 15.39
CA GLU A 205 -4.03 -2.71 16.55
C GLU A 205 -3.33 -2.01 17.72
N ASN A 206 -2.78 -0.80 17.49
CA ASN A 206 -1.91 -0.09 18.44
C ASN A 206 -0.71 -0.92 18.94
N ASP A 207 -0.22 -1.85 18.10
CA ASP A 207 0.95 -2.67 18.38
C ASP A 207 2.20 -2.04 17.76
N PHE A 208 2.75 -1.05 18.46
CA PHE A 208 3.89 -0.30 17.97
C PHE A 208 5.20 -1.11 17.96
N THR A 209 5.26 -2.23 18.68
CA THR A 209 6.42 -3.13 18.65
C THR A 209 6.50 -3.81 17.29
N ASN A 210 5.41 -4.44 16.86
CA ASN A 210 5.36 -5.09 15.55
C ASN A 210 5.37 -4.06 14.41
N ALA A 211 4.72 -2.90 14.57
CA ALA A 211 4.81 -1.84 13.59
C ALA A 211 6.27 -1.37 13.36
N LEU A 212 7.05 -1.23 14.42
CA LEU A 212 8.46 -0.83 14.34
C LEU A 212 9.29 -1.86 13.55
N ILE A 213 9.07 -3.15 13.77
CA ILE A 213 9.78 -4.23 13.04
C ILE A 213 9.58 -4.08 11.54
N HIS A 214 8.33 -3.93 11.09
CA HIS A 214 8.05 -3.77 9.66
C HIS A 214 8.54 -2.43 9.11
N ALA A 215 8.46 -1.34 9.89
CA ALA A 215 9.02 -0.05 9.49
C ALA A 215 10.54 -0.12 9.27
N VAL A 216 11.28 -0.85 10.11
CA VAL A 216 12.72 -1.08 9.94
C VAL A 216 13.00 -1.82 8.63
N ASN A 217 12.32 -2.95 8.38
CA ASN A 217 12.48 -3.72 7.14
C ASN A 217 12.22 -2.85 5.89
N LEU A 218 11.18 -2.01 5.93
CA LEU A 218 10.85 -1.10 4.82
C LEU A 218 11.92 -0.03 4.60
N ILE A 219 12.49 0.52 5.67
CA ILE A 219 13.56 1.53 5.59
C ILE A 219 14.87 0.94 5.05
N GLU A 220 15.16 -0.34 5.33
CA GLU A 220 16.33 -1.01 4.76
C GLU A 220 16.24 -1.12 3.23
N VAL A 221 15.04 -1.35 2.70
CA VAL A 221 14.79 -1.49 1.26
C VAL A 221 14.61 -0.14 0.55
N ALA A 222 13.93 0.79 1.21
CA ALA A 222 13.58 2.10 0.66
C ALA A 222 13.83 3.23 1.69
N PRO A 223 15.11 3.57 1.95
CA PRO A 223 15.47 4.51 3.01
C PRO A 223 14.96 5.93 2.78
N GLU A 224 14.74 6.32 1.52
CA GLU A 224 14.23 7.63 1.12
C GLU A 224 12.70 7.72 1.15
N ASN A 225 12.02 6.66 1.57
CA ASN A 225 10.58 6.73 1.78
C ASN A 225 10.24 7.39 3.13
N TYR A 226 9.88 8.66 3.08
CA TYR A 226 9.55 9.45 4.27
C TYR A 226 8.29 8.98 5.02
N ILE A 227 7.41 8.22 4.36
CA ILE A 227 6.24 7.60 5.02
C ILE A 227 6.71 6.43 5.89
N PHE A 228 7.64 5.60 5.43
CA PHE A 228 8.23 4.54 6.26
C PHE A 228 8.98 5.14 7.46
N GLN A 229 9.74 6.22 7.22
CA GLN A 229 10.41 6.96 8.30
C GLN A 229 9.41 7.56 9.31
N TYR A 230 8.27 8.07 8.85
CA TYR A 230 7.21 8.58 9.73
C TYR A 230 6.70 7.49 10.68
N TYR A 231 6.35 6.31 10.15
CA TYR A 231 5.85 5.21 10.98
C TYR A 231 6.91 4.63 11.91
N TYR A 232 8.19 4.65 11.51
CA TYR A 232 9.31 4.32 12.40
C TYR A 232 9.35 5.28 13.61
N VAL A 233 9.34 6.59 13.37
CA VAL A 233 9.36 7.59 14.46
C VAL A 233 8.08 7.54 15.30
N LYS A 234 6.90 7.38 14.67
CA LYS A 234 5.61 7.20 15.35
C LYS A 234 5.65 6.00 16.29
N SER A 235 6.23 4.88 15.85
CA SER A 235 6.36 3.68 16.67
C SER A 235 7.32 3.91 17.85
N LEU A 236 8.48 4.52 17.62
CA LEU A 236 9.41 4.89 18.71
C LEU A 236 8.75 5.80 19.75
N LYS A 237 7.98 6.81 19.31
CA LYS A 237 7.26 7.71 20.21
C LYS A 237 6.29 6.94 21.11
N ASN A 238 5.47 6.06 20.53
CA ASN A 238 4.47 5.32 21.28
C ASN A 238 5.08 4.21 22.17
N LEU A 239 6.30 3.76 21.87
CA LEU A 239 7.08 2.86 22.72
C LEU A 239 7.82 3.60 23.85
N GLY A 240 7.67 4.92 23.98
CA GLY A 240 8.24 5.71 25.07
C GLY A 240 9.74 6.00 24.92
N TYR A 241 10.28 5.96 23.71
CA TYR A 241 11.67 6.37 23.48
C TYR A 241 11.87 7.86 23.86
N PRO A 242 13.05 8.24 24.40
CA PRO A 242 13.28 9.60 24.86
C PRO A 242 13.07 10.65 23.77
N GLU A 243 12.46 11.78 24.12
CA GLU A 243 12.18 12.88 23.19
C GLU A 243 13.43 13.35 22.44
N THR A 244 14.58 13.43 23.11
CA THR A 244 15.88 13.77 22.50
C THR A 244 16.30 12.80 21.38
N VAL A 245 15.93 11.52 21.48
CA VAL A 245 16.18 10.51 20.44
C VAL A 245 15.26 10.76 19.24
N LEU A 246 13.99 11.07 19.50
CA LEU A 246 12.99 11.38 18.48
C LEU A 246 13.37 12.65 17.71
N GLU A 247 13.69 13.73 18.42
CA GLU A 247 14.13 15.00 17.84
C GLU A 247 15.34 14.82 16.94
N ARG A 248 16.37 14.11 17.41
CA ARG A 248 17.56 13.82 16.60
C ARG A 248 17.20 13.05 15.33
N ARG A 249 16.31 12.05 15.43
CA ARG A 249 15.89 11.24 14.28
C ARG A 249 15.08 12.08 13.29
N VAL A 250 14.11 12.85 13.77
CA VAL A 250 13.28 13.75 12.95
C VAL A 250 14.16 14.78 12.25
N ASN A 251 15.07 15.45 12.96
CA ASN A 251 15.96 16.44 12.37
C ASN A 251 16.86 15.86 11.28
N ASN A 252 17.37 14.63 11.47
CA ASN A 252 18.10 13.93 10.42
C ASN A 252 17.22 13.67 9.19
N ILE A 253 16.00 13.16 9.39
CA ILE A 253 15.05 12.90 8.29
C ILE A 253 14.72 14.20 7.54
N LEU A 254 14.40 15.28 8.25
CA LEU A 254 14.09 16.59 7.66
C LEU A 254 15.27 17.16 6.88
N SER A 255 16.51 16.98 7.37
CA SER A 255 17.70 17.42 6.64
C SER A 255 17.84 16.73 5.28
N LYS A 256 17.52 15.42 5.20
CA LYS A 256 17.53 14.66 3.95
C LYS A 256 16.35 15.06 3.05
N LEU A 257 15.16 15.20 3.62
CA LEU A 257 13.95 15.61 2.91
C LEU A 257 14.14 16.94 2.17
N ASN A 258 14.77 17.91 2.84
CA ASN A 258 15.05 19.22 2.26
C ASN A 258 15.97 19.12 1.03
N LEU A 259 16.96 18.22 1.08
CA LEU A 259 17.93 18.00 0.00
C LEU A 259 17.42 17.07 -1.12
N ASN A 260 16.34 16.32 -0.90
CA ASN A 260 15.82 15.36 -1.87
C ASN A 260 15.29 16.08 -3.14
N SER A 261 15.88 15.84 -4.31
CA SER A 261 15.47 16.50 -5.57
C SER A 261 14.28 15.83 -6.26
N GLU A 262 13.95 14.58 -5.90
CA GLU A 262 12.90 13.80 -6.55
C GLU A 262 11.49 14.20 -6.10
N LEU A 263 11.36 14.78 -4.92
CA LEU A 263 10.10 15.22 -4.36
C LEU A 263 9.79 16.68 -4.71
N PRO A 264 8.56 17.01 -5.16
CA PRO A 264 8.13 18.38 -5.35
C PRO A 264 8.00 19.11 -4.01
N LEU A 265 7.96 20.44 -4.08
CA LEU A 265 7.93 21.30 -2.89
C LEU A 265 6.71 21.01 -1.98
N SER A 266 5.53 20.76 -2.55
CA SER A 266 4.32 20.45 -1.78
C SER A 266 4.46 19.14 -1.00
N SER A 267 5.02 18.09 -1.60
CA SER A 267 5.32 16.84 -0.89
C SER A 267 6.29 17.06 0.26
N LYS A 268 7.36 17.84 0.04
CA LYS A 268 8.30 18.17 1.12
C LYS A 268 7.62 18.89 2.28
N GLN A 269 6.79 19.90 1.98
CA GLN A 269 6.05 20.64 3.00
C GLN A 269 5.05 19.75 3.75
N HIS A 270 4.33 18.88 3.04
CA HIS A 270 3.41 17.93 3.63
C HIS A 270 4.13 16.96 4.57
N LEU A 271 5.18 16.30 4.09
CA LEU A 271 5.97 15.33 4.87
C LEU A 271 6.69 15.99 6.06
N GLU A 272 7.18 17.21 5.89
CA GLU A 272 7.78 18.00 6.97
C GLU A 272 6.75 18.28 8.08
N LYS A 273 5.54 18.69 7.70
CA LYS A 273 4.44 18.95 8.64
C LYS A 273 4.08 17.68 9.41
N GLU A 274 3.88 16.56 8.72
CA GLU A 274 3.56 15.27 9.33
C GLU A 274 4.66 14.83 10.30
N MET A 275 5.93 14.92 9.90
CA MET A 275 7.05 14.54 10.76
C MET A 275 7.18 15.43 12.01
N LYS A 276 7.02 16.75 11.86
CA LYS A 276 7.05 17.68 13.00
C LYS A 276 5.87 17.46 13.96
N SER A 277 4.72 17.01 13.47
CA SER A 277 3.57 16.68 14.32
C SER A 277 3.89 15.57 15.33
N LEU A 278 4.84 14.68 15.02
CA LEU A 278 5.29 13.64 15.95
C LEU A 278 6.07 14.22 17.13
N LEU A 279 6.68 15.39 17.01
CA LEU A 279 7.37 16.06 18.12
C LEU A 279 6.45 16.98 18.93
N ALA A 280 5.28 17.33 18.41
CA ALA A 280 4.30 18.06 19.19
C ALA A 280 3.90 17.22 20.41
N SER A 281 4.08 17.79 21.60
CA SER A 281 3.71 17.15 22.85
C SER A 281 2.21 16.84 22.85
N SER A 282 1.85 15.69 23.41
CA SER A 282 0.45 15.35 23.68
C SER A 282 -0.08 16.22 24.83
N THR A 283 -0.18 17.53 24.63
CA THR A 283 -0.96 18.41 25.50
C THR A 283 -2.43 18.33 25.10
N ALA A 284 -3.04 17.15 25.24
CA ALA A 284 -4.48 16.97 25.15
C ALA A 284 -4.89 15.74 25.98
N SER A 285 -5.11 16.01 27.26
CA SER A 285 -5.98 15.32 28.22
C SER A 285 -6.30 13.83 27.95
N VAL A 286 -5.81 12.93 28.80
CA VAL A 286 -6.63 12.39 29.91
C VAL A 286 -7.77 13.34 30.29
N LYS A 287 -8.93 13.16 29.65
CA LYS A 287 -10.21 13.47 30.28
C LYS A 287 -10.93 12.14 30.46
N HIS A 288 -11.34 11.95 31.71
CA HIS A 288 -11.99 10.78 32.30
C HIS A 288 -13.10 10.17 31.46
#